data_AF-A0A8T5ILJ0-F1
#
_entry.id   AF-A0A8T5ILJ0-F1
#
_cell.length_a   1.000
_cell.length_b   1.000
_cell.length_c   1.000
_cell.angle_alpha   90.00
_cell.angle_beta   90.00
_cell.angle_gamma   90.00
#
_symmetry.space_group_name_H-M   'P 1'
#
loop_
_entity.id
_entity.type
_entity.pdbx_description
1 polymer ?
#
loop_
_entity_poly.entity_id
_entity_poly.type
_entity_poly.pdbx_seq_one_letter_code
_entity_poly.pdbx_strand_id
1 'polypeptide(L)'
;MRIISILLILLLLSGFATAECFDSDNGKNKYEFGGVTSDGETYQDTCEGENIQEYYCSVDEVASYTILPCVNGCEEGICQIANEAPKSYAAEGEEETNNTRLYLYIFFIVIIIGLYLYYFKWKRRK
;
A
#
# COMPACT_ATOMS: atom_id res chain seq x y z
N MET A 1 -12.54 -13.73 53.53
CA MET A 1 -12.82 -14.49 52.29
C MET A 1 -13.17 -13.53 51.15
N ARG A 2 -12.26 -12.64 50.73
CA ARG A 2 -12.49 -11.64 49.66
C ARG A 2 -11.26 -11.37 48.78
N ILE A 3 -10.24 -12.22 48.87
CA ILE A 3 -9.00 -12.10 48.09
C ILE A 3 -9.03 -13.04 46.87
N ILE A 4 -9.77 -14.16 46.98
CA ILE A 4 -9.98 -15.13 45.88
C ILE A 4 -10.78 -14.50 44.73
N SER A 5 -11.70 -13.57 45.00
CA SER A 5 -12.51 -12.90 43.96
C SER A 5 -11.74 -11.85 43.14
N ILE A 6 -10.64 -11.30 43.63
CA ILE A 6 -9.83 -10.30 42.90
C ILE A 6 -8.75 -11.02 42.05
N LEU A 7 -8.20 -12.13 42.56
CA LEU A 7 -7.29 -13.01 41.81
C LEU A 7 -7.94 -13.66 40.58
N LEU A 8 -9.25 -13.95 40.65
CA LEU A 8 -10.00 -14.48 39.50
C LEU A 8 -10.21 -13.45 38.38
N ILE A 9 -10.21 -12.15 38.69
CA ILE A 9 -10.41 -11.06 37.72
C ILE A 9 -9.09 -10.71 37.01
N LEU A 10 -7.95 -10.84 37.70
CA LEU A 10 -6.61 -10.69 37.12
C LEU A 10 -6.20 -11.85 36.20
N LEU A 11 -6.77 -13.05 36.40
CA LEU A 11 -6.58 -14.22 35.52
C LEU A 11 -7.36 -14.13 34.19
N LEU A 12 -8.32 -13.22 34.06
CA LEU A 12 -9.11 -13.01 32.83
C LEU A 12 -8.52 -11.94 31.90
N LEU A 13 -7.44 -11.27 32.32
CA LEU A 13 -6.68 -10.28 31.55
C LEU A 13 -5.41 -10.88 30.93
N SER A 14 -5.29 -12.20 30.87
CA SER A 14 -4.27 -12.82 30.01
C SER A 14 -4.68 -12.54 28.57
N GLY A 15 -4.00 -11.58 27.94
CA GLY A 15 -4.24 -11.16 26.57
C GLY A 15 -4.41 -12.37 25.67
N PHE A 16 -5.61 -12.52 25.13
CA PHE A 16 -5.77 -13.28 23.90
C PHE A 16 -5.01 -12.48 22.85
N ALA A 17 -3.81 -12.94 22.50
CA ALA A 17 -3.25 -12.60 21.21
C ALA A 17 -4.21 -13.22 20.20
N THR A 18 -5.17 -12.42 19.73
CA THR A 18 -5.95 -12.80 18.56
C THR A 18 -4.94 -12.89 17.44
N ALA A 19 -4.88 -14.05 16.78
CA ALA A 19 -4.12 -14.21 15.56
C ALA A 19 -4.74 -13.24 14.55
N GLU A 20 -4.17 -12.04 14.44
CA GLU A 20 -4.66 -11.02 13.52
C GLU A 20 -4.17 -11.38 12.13
N CYS A 21 -5.12 -11.60 11.22
CA CYS A 21 -4.86 -11.70 9.80
C CYS A 21 -5.05 -10.33 9.16
N PHE A 22 -4.00 -9.85 8.48
CA PHE A 22 -4.00 -8.61 7.71
C PHE A 22 -3.87 -8.93 6.23
N ASP A 23 -4.78 -8.38 5.43
CA ASP A 23 -4.87 -8.55 3.98
C ASP A 23 -4.61 -7.20 3.30
N SER A 24 -3.62 -7.12 2.40
CA SER A 24 -3.19 -5.86 1.81
C SER A 24 -4.05 -5.35 0.66
N ASP A 25 -4.79 -6.24 -0.02
CA ASP A 25 -5.65 -5.91 -1.17
C ASP A 25 -7.15 -5.99 -0.84
N ASN A 26 -7.45 -6.27 0.44
CA ASN A 26 -8.77 -6.26 1.03
C ASN A 26 -9.69 -7.33 0.43
N GLY A 27 -9.17 -8.55 0.32
CA GLY A 27 -9.95 -9.76 0.11
C GLY A 27 -9.39 -10.60 -1.02
N LYS A 28 -10.19 -10.79 -2.07
CA LYS A 28 -9.84 -11.66 -3.21
C LYS A 28 -9.67 -10.81 -4.47
N ASN A 29 -8.86 -9.76 -4.38
CA ASN A 29 -8.61 -8.84 -5.47
C ASN A 29 -7.45 -9.27 -6.40
N LYS A 30 -7.76 -10.21 -7.29
CA LYS A 30 -6.84 -10.73 -8.31
C LYS A 30 -6.22 -9.71 -9.30
N TYR A 31 -6.57 -8.43 -9.24
CA TYR A 31 -6.09 -7.39 -10.15
C TYR A 31 -5.15 -6.40 -9.47
N GLU A 32 -4.92 -6.54 -8.17
CA GLU A 32 -4.02 -5.73 -7.37
C GLU A 32 -3.02 -6.66 -6.70
N PHE A 33 -1.74 -6.29 -6.69
CA PHE A 33 -0.73 -7.13 -6.05
C PHE A 33 -0.95 -7.05 -4.54
N GLY A 34 -1.16 -8.20 -3.91
CA GLY A 34 -1.40 -8.25 -2.49
C GLY A 34 -0.90 -9.52 -1.82
N GLY A 35 -1.60 -9.88 -0.76
CA GLY A 35 -1.14 -10.89 0.18
C GLY A 35 -1.59 -10.69 1.63
N VAL A 36 -1.33 -11.72 2.41
CA VAL A 36 -1.77 -11.86 3.78
C VAL A 36 -0.59 -11.93 4.73
N THR A 37 -0.66 -11.21 5.84
CA THR A 37 0.20 -11.40 7.00
C THR A 37 -0.63 -11.94 8.17
N SER A 38 -0.26 -13.11 8.70
CA SER A 38 -0.95 -13.76 9.83
C SER A 38 0.08 -14.42 10.74
N ASP A 39 -0.01 -14.19 12.05
CA ASP A 39 0.92 -14.75 13.05
C ASP A 39 2.41 -14.50 12.76
N GLY A 40 2.73 -13.40 12.07
CA GLY A 40 4.09 -13.03 11.69
C GLY A 40 4.62 -13.76 10.44
N GLU A 41 3.80 -14.60 9.81
CA GLU A 41 4.08 -15.16 8.49
C GLU A 41 3.39 -14.33 7.41
N THR A 42 4.03 -14.23 6.24
CA THR A 42 3.51 -13.49 5.08
C THR A 42 3.37 -14.41 3.89
N TYR A 43 2.24 -14.29 3.20
CA TYR A 43 1.85 -15.03 2.02
C TYR A 43 1.49 -14.03 0.93
N GLN A 44 2.07 -14.17 -0.26
CA GLN A 44 1.86 -13.23 -1.37
C GLN A 44 1.12 -13.90 -2.51
N ASP A 45 0.37 -13.11 -3.27
CA ASP A 45 -0.29 -13.61 -4.47
C ASP A 45 0.75 -14.06 -5.49
N THR A 46 0.47 -15.19 -6.13
CA THR A 46 1.42 -15.81 -7.05
C THR A 46 0.73 -16.33 -8.29
N CYS A 47 1.43 -16.27 -9.42
CA CYS A 47 0.92 -16.80 -10.68
C CYS A 47 1.22 -18.29 -10.82
N GLU A 48 0.17 -19.07 -11.04
CA GLU A 48 0.22 -20.50 -11.35
C GLU A 48 -0.27 -20.72 -12.80
N GLY A 49 0.62 -20.47 -13.75
CA GLY A 49 0.28 -20.51 -15.18
C GLY A 49 -0.68 -19.38 -15.55
N GLU A 50 -1.89 -19.73 -16.02
CA GLU A 50 -2.96 -18.77 -16.37
C GLU A 50 -3.91 -18.48 -15.19
N ASN A 51 -3.58 -18.98 -14.00
CA ASN A 51 -4.34 -18.72 -12.78
C ASN A 51 -3.49 -17.93 -11.79
N ILE A 52 -4.18 -17.27 -10.86
CA ILE A 52 -3.57 -16.66 -9.69
C ILE A 52 -3.94 -17.48 -8.46
N GLN A 53 -2.94 -17.79 -7.65
CA GLN A 53 -3.12 -18.20 -6.28
C GLN A 53 -3.20 -16.93 -5.43
N GLU A 54 -4.43 -16.61 -5.04
CA GLU A 54 -4.82 -15.42 -4.28
C GLU A 54 -4.86 -15.74 -2.79
N TYR A 55 -4.09 -15.05 -1.97
CA TYR A 55 -4.16 -15.13 -0.52
C TYR A 55 -5.10 -14.08 0.06
N TYR A 56 -5.92 -14.47 1.04
CA TYR A 56 -6.90 -13.59 1.65
C TYR A 56 -7.15 -13.94 3.12
N CYS A 57 -7.62 -12.96 3.90
CA CYS A 57 -8.13 -13.24 5.24
C CYS A 57 -9.54 -13.79 5.20
N SER A 58 -9.74 -14.99 5.74
CA SER A 58 -11.08 -15.60 5.84
C SER A 58 -11.96 -14.90 6.88
N VAL A 59 -13.25 -15.27 6.90
CA VAL A 59 -14.22 -14.72 7.88
C VAL A 59 -13.83 -15.04 9.33
N ASP A 60 -13.08 -16.13 9.54
CA ASP A 60 -12.58 -16.54 10.85
C ASP A 60 -11.20 -15.92 11.17
N GLU A 61 -10.77 -14.89 10.43
CA GLU A 61 -9.47 -14.21 10.56
C GLU A 61 -8.27 -15.15 10.39
N VAL A 62 -8.42 -16.20 9.57
CA VAL A 62 -7.33 -17.13 9.23
C VAL A 62 -6.87 -16.87 7.80
N ALA A 63 -5.55 -16.85 7.59
CA ALA A 63 -4.95 -16.80 6.26
C ALA A 63 -5.42 -18.00 5.41
N SER A 64 -5.95 -17.71 4.23
CA SER A 64 -6.43 -18.71 3.29
C SER A 64 -6.01 -18.35 1.88
N TYR A 65 -6.20 -19.27 0.93
CA TYR A 65 -5.98 -18.98 -0.48
C TYR A 65 -7.06 -19.58 -1.38
N THR A 66 -7.18 -19.03 -2.58
CA THR A 66 -8.05 -19.55 -3.64
C THR A 66 -7.33 -19.45 -4.97
N ILE A 67 -7.65 -20.34 -5.91
CA ILE A 67 -7.15 -20.28 -7.28
C ILE A 67 -8.21 -19.64 -8.16
N LEU A 68 -7.88 -18.53 -8.81
CA LEU A 68 -8.78 -17.79 -9.68
C LEU A 68 -8.24 -17.73 -11.11
N PRO A 69 -9.09 -17.87 -12.15
CA PRO A 69 -8.63 -17.79 -13.53
C PRO A 69 -8.32 -16.34 -13.94
N CYS A 70 -7.21 -16.16 -14.64
CA CYS A 70 -6.82 -14.91 -15.28
C CYS A 70 -6.99 -15.04 -16.80
N VAL A 71 -8.11 -14.52 -17.33
CA VAL A 71 -8.49 -14.66 -18.75
C VAL A 71 -7.42 -14.13 -19.72
N ASN A 72 -6.65 -13.13 -19.31
CA ASN A 72 -5.59 -12.52 -20.13
C ASN A 72 -4.17 -12.86 -19.64
N GLY A 73 -4.04 -13.90 -18.82
CA GLY A 73 -2.76 -14.29 -18.21
C GLY A 73 -2.53 -13.68 -16.83
N CYS A 74 -1.60 -14.29 -16.10
CA CYS A 74 -1.13 -13.84 -14.81
C CYS A 74 0.35 -13.46 -14.92
N GLU A 75 0.72 -12.29 -14.43
CA GLU A 75 2.10 -11.81 -14.41
C GLU A 75 2.34 -11.07 -13.09
N GLU A 76 3.50 -11.28 -12.46
CA GLU A 76 3.92 -10.60 -11.21
C GLU A 76 2.89 -10.66 -10.06
N GLY A 77 2.12 -11.75 -9.96
CA GLY A 77 1.13 -11.91 -8.90
C GLY A 77 -0.17 -11.12 -9.13
N ILE A 78 -0.49 -10.75 -10.38
CA ILE A 78 -1.76 -10.12 -10.76
C ILE A 78 -2.32 -10.67 -12.08
N CYS A 79 -3.65 -10.71 -12.20
CA CYS A 79 -4.33 -10.98 -13.46
C CYS A 79 -4.27 -9.77 -14.41
N GLN A 80 -3.95 -10.01 -15.67
CA GLN A 80 -3.92 -8.98 -16.70
C GLN A 80 -5.35 -8.62 -17.18
N ILE A 81 -5.56 -7.34 -17.49
CA ILE A 81 -6.81 -6.82 -18.06
C ILE A 81 -6.65 -6.74 -19.60
N ALA A 82 -7.68 -7.13 -20.35
CA ALA A 82 -7.66 -7.28 -21.81
C ALA A 82 -7.32 -6.00 -22.61
N ASN A 83 -7.18 -4.86 -21.94
CA ASN A 83 -6.91 -3.55 -22.54
C ASN A 83 -5.53 -2.98 -22.17
N GLU A 84 -4.71 -3.70 -21.39
CA GLU A 84 -3.30 -3.35 -21.30
C GLU A 84 -2.63 -3.86 -22.58
N ALA A 85 -2.38 -2.95 -23.52
CA ALA A 85 -1.49 -3.21 -24.64
C ALA A 85 -0.19 -3.86 -24.11
N PRO A 86 0.42 -4.81 -24.85
CA PRO A 86 1.58 -5.53 -24.34
C PRO A 86 2.63 -4.55 -23.86
N LYS A 87 2.93 -4.57 -22.55
CA LYS A 87 4.12 -3.95 -21.99
C LYS A 87 5.31 -4.75 -22.52
N SER A 88 5.73 -4.44 -23.75
CA SER A 88 7.00 -4.88 -24.26
C SER A 88 8.05 -4.40 -23.27
N TYR A 89 8.79 -5.34 -22.67
CA TYR A 89 10.00 -5.14 -21.89
C TYR A 89 10.74 -3.85 -22.26
N ALA A 90 10.39 -2.75 -21.61
CA ALA A 90 11.20 -1.54 -21.60
C ALA A 90 12.07 -1.66 -20.35
N ALA A 91 13.24 -2.27 -20.56
CA ALA A 91 14.38 -1.92 -19.74
C ALA A 91 14.58 -0.42 -19.88
N GLU A 92 14.25 0.32 -18.82
CA GLU A 92 14.87 1.55 -18.34
C GLU A 92 13.87 2.19 -17.36
N GLY A 93 14.33 2.41 -16.13
CA GLY A 93 13.60 3.25 -15.20
C GLY A 93 13.51 4.65 -15.81
N GLU A 94 12.35 4.98 -16.37
CA GLU A 94 11.96 6.37 -16.52
C GLU A 94 11.62 6.87 -15.12
N GLU A 95 12.63 7.42 -14.46
CA GLU A 95 12.40 8.44 -13.45
C GLU A 95 11.59 9.55 -14.12
N GLU A 96 10.26 9.52 -13.94
CA GLU A 96 9.41 10.67 -14.22
C GLU A 96 9.89 11.81 -13.31
N THR A 97 10.89 12.55 -13.79
CA THR A 97 11.35 13.77 -13.15
C THR A 97 10.13 14.69 -13.07
N ASN A 98 9.59 14.84 -11.86
CA ASN A 98 8.39 15.59 -11.58
C ASN A 98 8.66 17.09 -11.80
N ASN A 99 8.65 17.49 -13.07
CA ASN A 99 8.89 18.85 -13.55
C ASN A 99 7.86 19.82 -12.96
N THR A 100 6.67 19.33 -12.62
CA THR A 100 5.63 20.11 -11.94
C THR A 100 6.12 20.65 -10.60
N ARG A 101 6.80 19.83 -9.78
CA ARG A 101 7.39 20.28 -8.51
C ARG A 101 8.47 21.35 -8.71
N LEU A 102 9.31 21.18 -9.74
CA LEU A 102 10.37 22.14 -10.07
C LEU A 102 9.80 23.48 -10.56
N TYR A 103 8.78 23.47 -11.42
CA TYR A 103 8.11 24.70 -11.88
C TYR A 103 7.41 25.45 -10.76
N LEU A 104 6.74 24.73 -9.85
CA LEU A 104 6.14 25.34 -8.66
C LEU A 104 7.21 26.01 -7.79
N TYR A 105 8.34 25.34 -7.55
CA TYR A 105 9.43 25.88 -6.76
C TYR A 105 10.05 27.15 -7.39
N ILE A 106 10.32 27.12 -8.70
CA ILE A 106 10.85 28.27 -9.45
C ILE A 106 9.87 29.45 -9.39
N PHE A 107 8.56 29.20 -9.53
CA PHE A 107 7.52 30.22 -9.46
C PHE A 107 7.52 30.94 -8.10
N PHE A 108 7.59 30.21 -6.99
CA PHE A 108 7.66 30.80 -5.65
C PHE A 108 8.93 31.64 -5.45
N ILE A 109 10.08 31.20 -5.96
CA ILE A 109 11.34 31.96 -5.88
C ILE A 109 11.20 33.32 -6.59
N VAL A 110 10.63 33.35 -7.79
CA VAL A 110 10.43 34.60 -8.56
C VAL A 110 9.52 35.58 -7.80
N ILE A 111 8.45 35.09 -7.19
CA ILE A 111 7.55 35.92 -6.35
C ILE A 111 8.32 36.51 -5.17
N ILE A 112 9.07 35.70 -4.44
CA ILE A 112 9.82 36.14 -3.26
C ILE A 112 10.85 37.20 -3.64
N ILE A 113 11.61 36.99 -4.72
CA ILE A 113 12.58 37.98 -5.22
C ILE A 113 11.85 39.28 -5.62
N GLY A 114 10.72 39.18 -6.31
CA GLY A 114 9.90 40.34 -6.68
C GLY A 114 9.45 41.15 -5.47
N LEU A 115 8.93 40.48 -4.43
CA LEU A 115 8.51 41.10 -3.18
C LEU A 115 9.70 41.73 -2.43
N TYR A 116 10.85 41.05 -2.38
CA TYR A 116 12.06 41.57 -1.75
C TYR A 116 12.56 42.83 -2.47
N LEU A 117 12.63 42.82 -3.81
CA LEU A 117 13.03 43.98 -4.60
C LEU A 117 12.02 45.12 -4.47
N TYR A 118 10.72 44.83 -4.43
CA TYR A 118 9.67 45.80 -4.18
C TYR A 118 9.85 46.47 -2.80
N TYR A 119 9.98 45.66 -1.75
CA TYR A 119 10.20 46.12 -0.39
C TYR A 119 11.49 46.96 -0.28
N PHE A 120 12.58 46.49 -0.88
CA PHE A 120 13.85 47.20 -0.85
C PHE A 120 13.80 48.52 -1.62
N LYS A 121 13.14 48.55 -2.78
CA LYS A 121 12.89 49.79 -3.54
C LYS A 121 12.01 50.76 -2.76
N TRP A 122 10.98 50.26 -2.06
CA TRP A 122 10.13 51.06 -1.20
C TRP A 122 10.92 51.63 -0.01
N LYS A 123 11.75 50.82 0.64
CA LYS A 123 12.61 51.25 1.75
C LYS A 123 13.59 52.35 1.36
N ARG A 124 14.13 52.36 0.14
CA ARG A 124 15.01 53.45 -0.35
C ARG A 124 14.27 54.76 -0.66
N ARG A 125 12.93 54.74 -0.77
CA ARG A 125 12.11 55.94 -1.03
C ARG A 125 11.63 56.63 0.25
N LYS A 126 11.88 56.03 1.41
CA LYS A 126 11.71 56.63 2.74
C LYS A 126 13.08 56.96 3.31
#